data_AF-A0A078IYA6-F1
#
_entry.id   AF-A0A078IYA6-F1
#
_cell.length_a   1.000
_cell.length_b   1.000
_cell.length_c   1.000
_cell.angle_alpha   90.00
_cell.angle_beta   90.00
_cell.angle_gamma   90.00
#
_symmetry.space_group_name_H-M   'P 1'
#
loop_
_entity.id
_entity.type
_entity.pdbx_description
1 polymer ?
#
loop_
_entity_poly.entity_id
_entity_poly.type
_entity_poly.pdbx_seq_one_letter_code
_entity_poly.pdbx_strand_id
1 'polypeptide(L)'
;MGSLTNSQVIPLTKISSDEEASLYAMQLGSASVLPMVLKAAIELNLLEIMAKNDCFFGSQMSPSELASHLPTKNPSAHVMLDRILRLLASHSILTCSVRKLPDGGVERLYGLDTVCKYLTNNDDGVSLATHCLLNQDKVLMESWYHLKDAVLEGGIPFDKGYGMPTSVYHGKDQRFANVFNNGMSNHSTIVMKQILEAYKGFEGLSSVVDVGGGIGASLHMVVSKYPTIKGTNFDLPHVIENAPSLVGIEHVKGDMFVSVPKGDAIFLKWVCHDWSDEHCLKLLKNCYDNMYGHLP
;
A
#
# COMPACT_ATOMS: atom_id res chain seq x y z
N MET A 1 -18.95 21.39 -7.02
CA MET A 1 -18.33 20.81 -8.24
C MET A 1 -16.82 20.88 -8.03
N GLY A 2 -16.24 19.82 -7.46
CA GLY A 2 -14.81 19.75 -7.18
C GLY A 2 -14.08 19.29 -8.42
N SER A 3 -13.12 20.08 -8.88
CA SER A 3 -12.17 19.71 -9.94
C SER A 3 -11.32 18.54 -9.46
N LEU A 4 -11.39 17.40 -10.16
CA LEU A 4 -10.44 16.30 -10.00
C LEU A 4 -9.08 16.80 -10.52
N THR A 5 -8.12 17.00 -9.63
CA THR A 5 -6.76 17.39 -9.99
C THR A 5 -6.06 16.26 -10.74
N ASN A 6 -5.48 16.58 -11.91
CA ASN A 6 -4.71 15.71 -12.80
C ASN A 6 -3.37 15.28 -12.19
N SER A 7 -3.41 14.41 -11.19
CA SER A 7 -2.24 13.73 -10.65
C SER A 7 -2.20 12.30 -11.21
N GLN A 8 -1.94 12.15 -12.51
CA GLN A 8 -1.95 10.83 -13.17
C GLN A 8 -0.65 10.58 -13.93
N VAL A 9 -0.19 9.33 -13.86
CA VAL A 9 1.06 8.84 -14.49
C VAL A 9 0.97 8.80 -16.02
N ILE A 10 -0.26 8.80 -16.56
CA ILE A 10 -0.55 8.67 -18.00
C ILE A 10 -1.58 9.75 -18.39
N PRO A 11 -1.40 10.48 -19.52
CA PRO A 11 -2.40 11.43 -19.98
C PRO A 11 -3.69 10.72 -20.42
N LEU A 12 -4.83 11.04 -19.81
CA LEU A 12 -6.17 10.67 -20.29
C LEU A 12 -6.61 11.47 -21.53
N THR A 13 -5.76 12.39 -22.02
CA THR A 13 -6.06 13.20 -23.20
C THR A 13 -5.96 12.36 -24.46
N LYS A 14 -6.99 12.49 -25.31
CA LYS A 14 -7.03 11.90 -26.65
C LYS A 14 -5.75 12.29 -27.40
N ILE A 15 -4.88 11.32 -27.64
CA ILE A 15 -3.63 11.50 -28.37
C ILE A 15 -3.97 12.13 -29.73
N SER A 16 -3.47 13.33 -29.98
CA SER A 16 -3.97 14.21 -31.03
C SER A 16 -3.12 14.20 -32.29
N SER A 17 -1.91 13.61 -32.23
CA SER A 17 -0.97 13.49 -33.35
C SER A 17 -0.15 12.20 -33.29
N ASP A 18 0.39 11.77 -34.43
CA ASP A 18 1.29 10.61 -34.54
C ASP A 18 2.58 10.79 -33.70
N GLU A 19 3.04 12.03 -33.54
CA GLU A 19 4.21 12.36 -32.71
C GLU A 19 3.92 12.11 -31.23
N GLU A 20 2.78 12.58 -30.71
CA GLU A 20 2.34 12.30 -29.34
C GLU A 20 2.14 10.80 -29.12
N ALA A 21 1.63 10.07 -30.12
CA ALA A 21 1.46 8.62 -30.04
C ALA A 21 2.81 7.89 -29.91
N SER A 22 3.82 8.33 -30.68
CA SER A 22 5.18 7.78 -30.61
C SER A 22 5.82 8.03 -29.25
N LEU A 23 5.73 9.25 -28.73
CA LEU A 23 6.24 9.60 -27.39
C LEU A 23 5.55 8.78 -26.29
N TYR A 24 4.23 8.61 -26.40
CA TYR A 24 3.47 7.82 -25.45
C TYR A 24 3.84 6.34 -25.49
N ALA A 25 4.03 5.76 -26.68
CA ALA A 25 4.50 4.37 -26.82
C ALA A 25 5.88 4.17 -26.18
N MET A 26 6.80 5.14 -26.33
CA MET A 26 8.10 5.11 -25.65
C MET A 26 7.98 5.19 -24.12
N GLN A 27 7.06 6.03 -23.62
CA GLN A 27 6.78 6.12 -22.18
C GLN A 27 6.27 4.76 -21.65
N LEU A 28 5.31 4.13 -22.34
CA LEU A 28 4.79 2.82 -21.96
C LEU A 28 5.87 1.73 -21.97
N GLY A 29 6.74 1.72 -22.97
CA GLY A 29 7.83 0.74 -23.09
C GLY A 29 8.83 0.75 -21.93
N SER A 30 8.86 1.82 -21.15
CA SER A 30 9.75 1.99 -19.99
C SER A 30 8.99 2.39 -18.72
N ALA A 31 7.68 2.16 -18.65
CA ALA A 31 6.83 2.61 -17.55
C ALA A 31 7.20 1.99 -16.19
N SER A 32 7.92 0.87 -16.17
CA SER A 32 8.46 0.25 -14.94
C SER A 32 9.49 1.13 -14.22
N VAL A 33 10.10 2.11 -14.90
CA VAL A 33 11.12 2.97 -14.31
C VAL A 33 10.54 3.81 -13.17
N LEU A 34 9.34 4.40 -13.33
CA LEU A 34 8.72 5.22 -12.30
C LEU A 34 8.50 4.47 -10.98
N PRO A 35 7.73 3.36 -10.92
CA PRO A 35 7.47 2.66 -9.66
C PRO A 35 8.75 2.12 -9.02
N MET A 36 9.73 1.66 -9.82
CA MET A 36 11.00 1.15 -9.28
C MET A 36 11.91 2.24 -8.73
N VAL A 37 11.94 3.43 -9.36
CA VAL A 37 12.68 4.58 -8.82
C VAL A 37 11.99 5.14 -7.58
N LEU A 38 10.65 5.18 -7.55
CA LEU A 38 9.91 5.56 -6.35
C LEU A 38 10.18 4.60 -5.19
N LYS A 39 10.16 3.29 -5.44
CA LYS A 39 10.55 2.27 -4.46
C LYS A 39 11.94 2.54 -3.88
N ALA A 40 12.94 2.77 -4.74
CA ALA A 40 14.30 3.05 -4.30
C ALA A 40 14.40 4.36 -3.48
N ALA A 41 13.63 5.39 -3.85
CA ALA A 41 13.56 6.64 -3.09
C ALA A 41 12.95 6.45 -1.69
N ILE A 42 11.95 5.58 -1.56
CA ILE A 42 11.34 5.19 -0.27
C ILE A 42 12.35 4.38 0.56
N GLU A 43 13.04 3.39 -0.04
CA GLU A 43 14.06 2.57 0.65
C GLU A 43 15.26 3.41 1.13
N LEU A 44 15.64 4.44 0.37
CA LEU A 44 16.65 5.44 0.75
C LEU A 44 16.11 6.48 1.74
N ASN A 45 14.84 6.39 2.12
CA ASN A 45 14.19 7.29 3.07
C ASN A 45 14.19 8.77 2.64
N LEU A 46 14.26 9.05 1.33
CA LEU A 46 14.47 10.41 0.81
C LEU A 46 13.29 11.32 1.15
N LEU A 47 12.05 10.83 0.99
CA LEU A 47 10.84 11.61 1.23
C LEU A 47 10.72 12.01 2.71
N GLU A 48 11.09 11.09 3.61
CA GLU A 48 11.11 11.33 5.07
C GLU A 48 12.22 12.31 5.48
N ILE A 49 13.40 12.22 4.86
CA ILE A 49 14.48 13.19 5.08
C ILE A 49 13.99 14.59 4.68
N MET A 50 13.34 14.71 3.53
CA MET A 50 12.77 16.00 3.08
C MET A 50 11.68 16.48 4.04
N ALA A 51 10.74 15.62 4.45
CA ALA A 51 9.66 15.97 5.37
C ALA A 51 10.15 16.48 6.73
N LYS A 52 11.19 15.84 7.29
CA LYS A 52 11.77 16.24 8.58
C LYS A 52 12.52 17.57 8.52
N ASN A 53 13.00 17.97 7.35
CA ASN A 53 13.70 19.23 7.12
C ASN A 53 12.79 20.30 6.50
N ASP A 54 11.50 20.01 6.33
CA ASP A 54 10.48 20.95 5.82
C ASP A 54 9.98 21.88 6.94
N CYS A 55 10.92 22.51 7.66
CA CYS A 55 10.64 23.44 8.75
C CYS A 55 9.90 24.71 8.28
N PHE A 56 9.77 24.90 6.97
CA PHE A 56 9.02 25.99 6.34
C PHE A 56 8.34 25.42 5.09
N PHE A 57 7.00 25.45 5.02
CA PHE A 57 6.25 25.07 3.81
C PHE A 57 6.91 25.66 2.55
N GLY A 58 7.44 24.79 1.69
CA GLY A 58 8.20 25.17 0.49
C GLY A 58 9.71 25.06 0.62
N SER A 59 10.24 24.43 1.67
CA SER A 59 11.66 24.11 1.80
C SER A 59 12.08 23.15 0.70
N GLN A 60 13.19 23.47 0.04
CA GLN A 60 13.76 22.62 -1.01
C GLN A 60 15.20 22.27 -0.66
N MET A 61 15.59 21.03 -0.95
CA MET A 61 16.92 20.51 -0.66
C MET A 61 17.67 20.22 -1.94
N SER A 62 18.97 20.51 -1.94
CA SER A 62 19.88 20.04 -2.98
C SER A 62 20.13 18.53 -2.87
N PRO A 63 20.48 17.86 -3.97
CA PRO A 63 20.94 16.46 -3.94
C PRO A 63 22.16 16.23 -3.04
N SER A 64 23.02 17.24 -2.88
CA SER A 64 24.20 17.19 -2.02
C SER A 64 23.82 17.20 -0.53
N GLU A 65 22.87 18.06 -0.13
CA GLU A 65 22.31 18.06 1.22
C GLU A 65 21.61 16.74 1.52
N LEU A 66 20.76 16.25 0.62
CA LEU A 66 20.11 14.94 0.78
C LEU A 66 21.11 13.80 0.93
N ALA A 67 22.17 13.78 0.11
CA ALA A 67 23.22 12.77 0.21
C ALA A 67 23.94 12.81 1.57
N SER A 68 24.07 13.99 2.20
CA SER A 68 24.73 14.14 3.50
C SER A 68 23.94 13.52 4.67
N HIS A 69 22.63 13.34 4.51
CA HIS A 69 21.78 12.64 5.49
C HIS A 69 21.74 11.13 5.32
N LEU A 70 22.30 10.59 4.22
CA LEU A 70 22.36 9.16 3.96
C LEU A 70 23.60 8.54 4.59
N PRO A 71 23.52 7.28 5.07
CA PRO A 71 24.66 6.54 5.60
C PRO A 71 25.57 6.04 4.46
N THR A 72 26.13 6.95 3.65
CA THR A 72 26.93 6.64 2.46
C THR A 72 28.26 7.37 2.45
N LYS A 73 29.26 6.74 1.83
CA LYS A 73 30.57 7.33 1.52
C LYS A 73 30.77 7.49 0.01
N ASN A 74 29.74 7.25 -0.80
CA ASN A 74 29.82 7.33 -2.25
C ASN A 74 29.93 8.80 -2.68
N PRO A 75 31.05 9.26 -3.25
CA PRO A 75 31.23 10.65 -3.66
C PRO A 75 30.26 11.06 -4.77
N SER A 76 29.74 10.10 -5.55
CA SER A 76 28.78 10.32 -6.64
C SER A 76 27.32 10.21 -6.20
N ALA A 77 27.02 10.01 -4.90
CA ALA A 77 25.65 9.83 -4.42
C ALA A 77 24.75 11.00 -4.81
N HIS A 78 25.22 12.24 -4.66
CA HIS A 78 24.46 13.44 -5.01
C HIS A 78 24.03 13.46 -6.49
N VAL A 79 24.89 13.05 -7.43
CA VAL A 79 24.55 12.94 -8.86
C VAL A 79 23.51 11.85 -9.12
N MET A 80 23.60 10.72 -8.41
CA MET A 80 22.63 9.63 -8.51
C MET A 80 21.26 10.06 -7.97
N LEU A 81 21.23 10.71 -6.82
CA LEU A 81 20.02 11.27 -6.21
C LEU A 81 19.37 12.30 -7.13
N ASP A 82 20.14 13.22 -7.71
CA ASP A 82 19.62 14.22 -8.64
C ASP A 82 18.88 13.58 -9.83
N ARG A 83 19.39 12.47 -10.38
CA ARG A 83 18.72 11.74 -11.47
C ARG A 83 17.41 11.07 -11.01
N ILE A 84 17.40 10.50 -9.80
CA ILE A 84 16.20 9.91 -9.18
C ILE A 84 15.15 10.99 -8.95
N LEU A 85 15.52 12.07 -8.26
CA LEU A 85 14.63 13.16 -7.88
C LEU A 85 14.07 13.88 -9.11
N ARG A 86 14.86 14.05 -10.18
CA ARG A 86 14.38 14.62 -11.45
C ARG A 86 13.27 13.81 -12.09
N LEU A 87 13.35 12.47 -12.04
CA LEU A 87 12.28 11.61 -12.55
C LEU A 87 11.01 11.79 -11.71
N LEU A 88 11.13 11.78 -10.38
CA LEU A 88 10.00 11.98 -9.47
C LEU A 88 9.35 13.36 -9.66
N ALA A 89 10.15 14.41 -9.87
CA ALA A 89 9.66 15.74 -10.18
C ALA A 89 8.93 15.82 -11.53
N SER A 90 9.39 15.09 -12.55
CA SER A 90 8.69 15.03 -13.85
C SER A 90 7.30 14.37 -13.79
N HIS A 91 7.01 13.64 -12.71
CA HIS A 91 5.71 13.01 -12.44
C HIS A 91 4.94 13.71 -11.32
N SER A 92 5.30 14.97 -10.99
CA SER A 92 4.65 15.77 -9.94
C SER A 92 4.59 15.10 -8.57
N ILE A 93 5.54 14.19 -8.29
CA ILE A 93 5.72 13.64 -6.93
C ILE A 93 6.53 14.64 -6.09
N LEU A 94 7.49 15.31 -6.72
CA LEU A 94 8.31 16.35 -6.10
C LEU A 94 8.15 17.67 -6.87
N THR A 95 8.35 18.78 -6.17
CA THR A 95 8.59 20.08 -6.80
C THR A 95 10.08 20.20 -7.14
N CYS A 96 10.41 20.96 -8.20
CA CYS A 96 11.80 21.21 -8.59
C CYS A 96 11.97 22.69 -8.92
N SER A 97 12.97 23.34 -8.34
CA SER A 97 13.47 24.66 -8.78
C SER A 97 14.92 24.58 -9.22
N VAL A 98 15.39 25.61 -9.91
CA VAL A 98 16.77 25.70 -10.39
C VAL A 98 17.38 27.00 -9.89
N ARG A 99 18.52 26.91 -9.20
CA ARG A 99 19.33 28.04 -8.75
C ARG A 99 20.61 28.14 -9.59
N LYS A 100 21.00 29.37 -9.95
CA LYS A 100 22.31 29.64 -10.56
C LYS A 100 23.38 29.74 -9.48
N LEU A 101 24.51 29.08 -9.71
CA LEU A 101 25.68 29.14 -8.84
C LEU A 101 26.60 30.30 -9.24
N PRO A 102 27.44 30.81 -8.32
CA PRO A 102 28.37 31.92 -8.60
C PRO A 102 29.38 31.65 -9.72
N ASP A 103 29.69 30.38 -9.97
CA ASP A 103 30.60 29.91 -11.04
C ASP A 103 29.92 29.79 -12.41
N GLY A 104 28.64 30.16 -12.52
CA GLY A 104 27.84 30.02 -13.75
C GLY A 104 27.17 28.64 -13.90
N GLY A 105 27.39 27.71 -12.96
CA GLY A 105 26.70 26.44 -12.90
C GLY A 105 25.22 26.56 -12.52
N VAL A 106 24.50 25.45 -12.61
CA VAL A 106 23.10 25.35 -12.14
C VAL A 106 22.95 24.19 -11.18
N GLU A 107 22.15 24.40 -10.15
CA GLU A 107 21.81 23.41 -9.14
C GLU A 107 20.28 23.26 -9.07
N ARG A 108 19.80 22.01 -9.00
CA ARG A 108 18.38 21.71 -8.77
C ARG A 108 18.13 21.57 -7.29
N LEU A 109 17.01 22.13 -6.84
CA LEU A 109 16.49 21.97 -5.48
C LEU A 109 15.14 21.27 -5.57
N TYR A 110 14.91 20.29 -4.70
CA TYR A 110 13.71 19.48 -4.70
C TYR A 110 12.92 19.66 -3.41
N GLY A 111 11.60 19.77 -3.53
CA GLY A 111 10.67 19.81 -2.40
C GLY A 111 9.59 18.75 -2.54
N LEU A 112 8.87 18.46 -1.45
CA LEU A 112 7.74 17.55 -1.50
C LEU A 112 6.54 18.21 -2.21
N ASP A 113 5.79 17.44 -2.99
CA ASP A 113 4.48 17.86 -3.50
C ASP A 113 3.35 17.21 -2.68
N THR A 114 2.10 17.60 -2.94
CA THR A 114 0.88 17.19 -2.23
C THR A 114 0.70 15.67 -2.11
N VAL A 115 1.11 14.88 -3.10
CA VAL A 115 1.04 13.41 -3.05
C VAL A 115 1.95 12.83 -1.95
N CYS A 116 3.05 13.51 -1.62
CA CYS A 116 3.97 13.05 -0.58
C CYS A 116 3.34 13.04 0.80
N LYS A 117 2.24 13.77 1.04
CA LYS A 117 1.43 13.64 2.27
C LYS A 117 1.02 12.19 2.57
N TYR A 118 0.84 11.37 1.53
CA TYR A 118 0.49 9.95 1.66
C TYR A 118 1.69 9.01 1.47
N LEU A 119 2.85 9.52 1.06
CA LEU A 119 4.09 8.76 0.86
C LEU A 119 5.13 9.00 1.98
N THR A 120 4.80 9.85 2.95
CA THR A 120 5.51 10.01 4.22
C THR A 120 4.55 9.68 5.37
N ASN A 121 5.10 9.31 6.51
CA ASN A 121 4.31 8.92 7.67
C ASN A 121 3.47 10.10 8.18
N ASN A 122 2.19 9.82 8.43
CA ASN A 122 1.28 10.76 9.08
C ASN A 122 1.44 10.73 10.61
N ASP A 123 0.56 11.43 11.34
CA ASP A 123 0.55 11.48 12.81
C ASP A 123 0.39 10.10 13.47
N ASP A 124 -0.22 9.14 12.77
CA ASP A 124 -0.41 7.76 13.22
C ASP A 124 0.81 6.88 12.85
N GLY A 125 1.87 7.46 12.28
CA GLY A 125 3.09 6.76 11.89
C GLY A 125 2.97 5.88 10.65
N VAL A 126 1.92 6.06 9.82
CA VAL A 126 1.64 5.21 8.66
C VAL A 126 1.66 5.98 7.34
N SER A 127 1.95 5.28 6.23
CA SER A 127 1.94 5.84 4.87
C SER A 127 1.66 4.78 3.80
N LEU A 128 1.23 5.21 2.61
CA LEU A 128 1.10 4.37 1.42
C LEU A 128 2.46 4.00 0.80
N ALA A 129 3.58 4.51 1.34
CA ALA A 129 4.91 4.13 0.90
C ALA A 129 5.16 2.62 1.06
N THR A 130 4.68 2.04 2.17
CA THR A 130 4.74 0.60 2.45
C THR A 130 3.94 -0.22 1.44
N HIS A 131 2.82 0.32 0.92
CA HIS A 131 2.06 -0.32 -0.14
C HIS A 131 2.80 -0.31 -1.49
N CYS A 132 3.57 0.74 -1.78
CA CYS A 132 4.50 0.75 -2.92
C CYS A 132 5.62 -0.30 -2.72
N LEU A 133 6.23 -0.37 -1.54
CA LEU A 133 7.25 -1.38 -1.26
C LEU A 133 6.72 -2.81 -1.43
N LEU A 134 5.47 -3.07 -1.04
CA LEU A 134 4.81 -4.36 -1.23
C LEU A 134 4.66 -4.69 -2.72
N ASN A 135 3.98 -3.85 -3.50
CA ASN A 135 3.68 -4.14 -4.91
C ASN A 135 4.93 -4.26 -5.78
N GLN A 136 5.99 -3.52 -5.45
CA GLN A 136 7.29 -3.57 -6.14
C GLN A 136 8.31 -4.50 -5.43
N ASP A 137 7.88 -5.31 -4.47
CA ASP A 137 8.72 -6.36 -3.90
C ASP A 137 9.02 -7.40 -4.98
N LYS A 138 10.24 -7.96 -4.97
CA LYS A 138 10.65 -8.97 -5.94
C LYS A 138 9.67 -10.15 -5.96
N VAL A 139 9.11 -10.50 -4.80
CA VAL A 139 8.22 -11.66 -4.68
C VAL A 139 6.97 -11.48 -5.54
N LEU A 140 6.27 -10.35 -5.40
CA LEU A 140 5.08 -10.08 -6.21
C LEU A 140 5.43 -9.82 -7.67
N MET A 141 6.56 -9.15 -7.92
CA MET A 141 7.00 -8.84 -9.28
C MET A 141 7.24 -10.09 -10.14
N GLU A 142 7.67 -11.20 -9.53
CA GLU A 142 7.89 -12.47 -10.24
C GLU A 142 6.63 -12.97 -10.96
N SER A 143 5.45 -12.74 -10.37
CA SER A 143 4.17 -13.20 -10.91
C SER A 143 3.90 -12.64 -12.32
N TRP A 144 4.36 -11.42 -12.61
CA TRP A 144 4.16 -10.80 -13.92
C TRP A 144 4.88 -11.53 -15.05
N TYR A 145 6.00 -12.22 -14.77
CA TYR A 145 6.71 -13.02 -15.77
C TYR A 145 5.92 -14.26 -16.20
N HIS A 146 4.99 -14.72 -15.36
CA HIS A 146 4.16 -15.90 -15.61
C HIS A 146 2.75 -15.58 -16.09
N LEU A 147 2.40 -14.30 -16.24
CA LEU A 147 1.07 -13.88 -16.65
C LEU A 147 0.70 -14.41 -18.04
N LYS A 148 1.64 -14.34 -18.99
CA LYS A 148 1.45 -14.88 -20.34
C LYS A 148 1.12 -16.37 -20.31
N ASP A 149 1.87 -17.15 -19.55
CA ASP A 149 1.71 -18.60 -19.51
C ASP A 149 0.43 -19.00 -18.77
N ALA A 150 0.02 -18.24 -17.73
CA ALA A 150 -1.27 -18.41 -17.09
C ALA A 150 -2.45 -18.19 -18.05
N VAL A 151 -2.34 -17.23 -18.98
CA VAL A 151 -3.37 -17.01 -20.02
C VAL A 151 -3.43 -18.18 -21.00
N LEU A 152 -2.28 -18.73 -21.39
CA LEU A 152 -2.22 -19.80 -22.41
C LEU A 152 -2.54 -21.19 -21.85
N GLU A 153 -2.12 -21.46 -20.62
CA GLU A 153 -2.12 -22.80 -20.03
C GLU A 153 -3.10 -22.94 -18.86
N GLY A 154 -3.69 -21.83 -18.41
CA GLY A 154 -4.46 -21.75 -17.18
C GLY A 154 -3.59 -21.74 -15.92
N GLY A 155 -4.24 -21.54 -14.78
CA GLY A 155 -3.59 -21.42 -13.46
C GLY A 155 -3.36 -19.98 -13.01
N ILE A 156 -2.69 -19.82 -11.87
CA ILE A 156 -2.44 -18.52 -11.24
C ILE A 156 -0.96 -18.14 -11.49
N PRO A 157 -0.65 -16.91 -11.95
CA PRO A 157 0.73 -16.52 -12.24
C PRO A 157 1.69 -16.66 -11.05
N PHE A 158 1.23 -16.33 -9.84
CA PHE A 158 2.02 -16.51 -8.62
C PHE A 158 2.37 -17.99 -8.39
N ASP A 159 1.37 -18.88 -8.46
CA ASP A 159 1.54 -20.32 -8.27
C ASP A 159 2.48 -20.92 -9.32
N LYS A 160 2.46 -20.42 -10.56
CA LYS A 160 3.41 -20.83 -11.60
C LYS A 160 4.86 -20.42 -11.27
N GLY A 161 5.06 -19.23 -10.71
CA GLY A 161 6.40 -18.75 -10.35
C GLY A 161 6.99 -19.41 -9.11
N TYR A 162 6.15 -19.75 -8.13
CA TYR A 162 6.62 -20.29 -6.83
C TYR A 162 6.27 -21.76 -6.60
N GLY A 163 5.49 -22.38 -7.47
CA GLY A 163 5.02 -23.78 -7.31
C GLY A 163 4.07 -23.98 -6.13
N MET A 164 3.51 -22.91 -5.57
CA MET A 164 2.59 -22.95 -4.44
C MET A 164 1.72 -21.69 -4.35
N PRO A 165 0.53 -21.77 -3.72
CA PRO A 165 -0.32 -20.61 -3.50
C PRO A 165 0.34 -19.55 -2.63
N THR A 166 -0.05 -18.29 -2.85
CA THR A 166 0.42 -17.13 -2.07
C THR A 166 0.25 -17.35 -0.57
N SER A 167 -0.88 -17.90 -0.12
CA SER A 167 -1.15 -18.18 1.30
C SER A 167 -0.13 -19.14 1.94
N VAL A 168 0.41 -20.10 1.17
CA VAL A 168 1.46 -21.02 1.63
C VAL A 168 2.83 -20.35 1.60
N TYR A 169 3.08 -19.51 0.59
CA TYR A 169 4.35 -18.80 0.45
C TYR A 169 4.61 -17.82 1.61
N HIS A 170 3.56 -17.14 2.12
CA HIS A 170 3.68 -16.27 3.29
C HIS A 170 4.29 -16.97 4.51
N GLY A 171 3.94 -18.23 4.75
CA GLY A 171 4.51 -19.03 5.84
C GLY A 171 5.98 -19.46 5.63
N LYS A 172 6.54 -19.29 4.43
CA LYS A 172 7.92 -19.68 4.09
C LYS A 172 8.91 -18.52 4.07
N ASP A 173 8.47 -17.34 3.64
CA ASP A 173 9.31 -16.14 3.55
C ASP A 173 8.86 -15.10 4.59
N GLN A 174 9.44 -15.17 5.78
CA GLN A 174 9.12 -14.24 6.87
C GLN A 174 9.40 -12.78 6.52
N ARG A 175 10.41 -12.51 5.68
CA ARG A 175 10.73 -11.16 5.22
C ARG A 175 9.60 -10.63 4.35
N PHE A 176 9.10 -11.44 3.40
CA PHE A 176 7.95 -11.06 2.58
C PHE A 176 6.67 -10.93 3.41
N ALA A 177 6.41 -11.85 4.35
CA ALA A 177 5.27 -11.77 5.25
C ALA A 177 5.23 -10.44 6.03
N ASN A 178 6.40 -9.96 6.49
CA ASN A 178 6.49 -8.66 7.14
C ASN A 178 6.21 -7.49 6.19
N VAL A 179 6.73 -7.54 4.95
CA VAL A 179 6.44 -6.52 3.92
C VAL A 179 4.95 -6.47 3.59
N PHE A 180 4.33 -7.64 3.41
CA PHE A 180 2.89 -7.79 3.15
C PHE A 180 2.07 -7.22 4.31
N ASN A 181 2.30 -7.69 5.52
CA ASN A 181 1.55 -7.25 6.71
C ASN A 181 1.70 -5.74 6.94
N ASN A 182 2.89 -5.18 6.75
CA ASN A 182 3.11 -3.74 6.89
C ASN A 182 2.35 -2.93 5.83
N GLY A 183 2.45 -3.33 4.56
CA GLY A 183 1.74 -2.67 3.46
C GLY A 183 0.22 -2.70 3.65
N MET A 184 -0.31 -3.86 4.06
CA MET A 184 -1.74 -4.06 4.32
C MET A 184 -2.22 -3.29 5.55
N SER A 185 -1.44 -3.30 6.64
CA SER A 185 -1.76 -2.59 7.88
C SER A 185 -1.79 -1.08 7.67
N ASN A 186 -0.77 -0.50 7.04
CA ASN A 186 -0.68 0.94 6.79
C ASN A 186 -1.82 1.43 5.89
N HIS A 187 -2.08 0.73 4.78
CA HIS A 187 -3.21 1.04 3.90
C HIS A 187 -4.53 0.96 4.67
N SER A 188 -4.73 -0.11 5.45
CA SER A 188 -5.93 -0.30 6.26
C SER A 188 -6.14 0.83 7.26
N THR A 189 -5.09 1.29 7.95
CA THR A 189 -5.18 2.39 8.92
C THR A 189 -5.65 3.69 8.24
N ILE A 190 -5.08 4.03 7.09
CA ILE A 190 -5.45 5.24 6.35
C ILE A 190 -6.92 5.19 5.89
N VAL A 191 -7.33 4.09 5.28
CA VAL A 191 -8.70 3.94 4.75
C VAL A 191 -9.73 3.82 5.88
N MET A 192 -9.42 3.07 6.94
CA MET A 192 -10.36 2.90 8.06
C MET A 192 -10.60 4.20 8.82
N LYS A 193 -9.61 5.12 8.88
CA LYS A 193 -9.81 6.46 9.45
C LYS A 193 -10.94 7.19 8.72
N GLN A 194 -10.89 7.20 7.39
CA GLN A 194 -11.91 7.83 6.55
C GLN A 194 -13.26 7.10 6.63
N ILE A 195 -13.25 5.76 6.64
CA ILE A 195 -14.47 4.96 6.82
C ILE A 195 -15.13 5.32 8.14
N LEU A 196 -14.39 5.34 9.25
CA LEU A 196 -14.96 5.63 10.57
C LEU A 196 -15.46 7.08 10.70
N GLU A 197 -14.93 8.03 9.93
CA GLU A 197 -15.44 9.40 9.88
C GLU A 197 -16.85 9.48 9.25
N ALA A 198 -17.10 8.71 8.19
CA ALA A 198 -18.33 8.80 7.40
C ALA A 198 -19.37 7.70 7.68
N TYR A 199 -18.92 6.49 8.01
CA TYR A 199 -19.75 5.31 8.17
C TYR A 199 -20.23 5.13 9.61
N LYS A 200 -21.52 4.84 9.76
CA LYS A 200 -22.22 4.76 11.05
C LYS A 200 -22.71 3.36 11.42
N GLY A 201 -22.55 2.38 10.54
CA GLY A 201 -23.11 1.03 10.75
C GLY A 201 -22.44 0.21 11.85
N PHE A 202 -21.38 0.71 12.49
CA PHE A 202 -20.83 0.11 13.71
C PHE A 202 -21.52 0.60 15.00
N GLU A 203 -22.28 1.70 14.94
CA GLU A 203 -22.96 2.25 16.11
C GLU A 203 -24.07 1.30 16.61
N GLY A 204 -24.06 0.98 17.90
CA GLY A 204 -25.07 0.12 18.54
C GLY A 204 -24.81 -1.39 18.46
N LEU A 205 -23.75 -1.83 17.78
CA LEU A 205 -23.34 -3.24 17.80
C LEU A 205 -22.76 -3.63 19.17
N SER A 206 -22.95 -4.89 19.58
CA SER A 206 -22.31 -5.45 20.78
C SER A 206 -21.05 -6.24 20.43
N SER A 207 -20.98 -6.82 19.22
CA SER A 207 -19.86 -7.61 18.74
C SER A 207 -19.64 -7.49 17.23
N VAL A 208 -18.38 -7.47 16.80
CA VAL A 208 -17.97 -7.45 15.38
C VAL A 208 -16.90 -8.50 15.15
N VAL A 209 -17.07 -9.30 14.11
CA VAL A 209 -16.06 -10.27 13.64
C VAL A 209 -15.42 -9.72 12.37
N ASP A 210 -14.11 -9.51 12.39
CA ASP A 210 -13.31 -9.13 11.22
C ASP A 210 -12.74 -10.41 10.61
N VAL A 211 -13.31 -10.86 9.49
CA VAL A 211 -12.91 -12.10 8.79
C VAL A 211 -11.85 -11.75 7.76
N GLY A 212 -10.70 -12.42 7.82
CA GLY A 212 -9.53 -12.02 7.05
C GLY A 212 -8.90 -10.72 7.59
N GLY A 213 -9.06 -10.46 8.89
CA GLY A 213 -8.64 -9.20 9.53
C GLY A 213 -7.11 -9.05 9.69
N GLY A 214 -6.34 -10.07 9.28
CA GLY A 214 -4.89 -10.07 9.36
C GLY A 214 -4.39 -9.95 10.79
N ILE A 215 -3.51 -8.97 11.02
CA ILE A 215 -3.00 -8.66 12.36
C ILE A 215 -3.96 -7.80 13.22
N GLY A 216 -5.20 -7.58 12.75
CA GLY A 216 -6.29 -6.94 13.52
C GLY A 216 -6.28 -5.40 13.51
N ALA A 217 -5.52 -4.76 12.62
CA ALA A 217 -5.40 -3.30 12.59
C ALA A 217 -6.74 -2.59 12.33
N SER A 218 -7.54 -3.08 11.37
CA SER A 218 -8.84 -2.50 11.04
C SER A 218 -9.83 -2.61 12.21
N LEU A 219 -10.00 -3.82 12.76
CA LEU A 219 -10.86 -4.03 13.91
C LEU A 219 -10.40 -3.22 15.14
N HIS A 220 -9.09 -3.05 15.35
CA HIS A 220 -8.58 -2.24 16.45
C HIS A 220 -9.05 -0.79 16.39
N MET A 221 -9.10 -0.21 15.20
CA MET A 221 -9.63 1.14 15.02
C MET A 221 -11.12 1.22 15.31
N VAL A 222 -11.88 0.20 14.92
CA VAL A 222 -13.32 0.11 15.22
C VAL A 222 -13.54 0.05 16.73
N VAL A 223 -12.91 -0.88 17.45
CA VAL A 223 -13.12 -1.04 18.91
C VAL A 223 -12.55 0.13 19.70
N SER A 224 -11.49 0.79 19.22
CA SER A 224 -10.95 2.00 19.86
C SER A 224 -11.94 3.17 19.77
N LYS A 225 -12.68 3.28 18.67
CA LYS A 225 -13.74 4.29 18.50
C LYS A 225 -15.04 3.92 19.22
N TYR A 226 -15.34 2.62 19.32
CA TYR A 226 -16.54 2.09 19.95
C TYR A 226 -16.17 1.07 21.04
N PRO A 227 -15.72 1.51 22.23
CA PRO A 227 -15.16 0.61 23.25
C PRO A 227 -16.14 -0.41 23.83
N THR A 228 -17.43 -0.24 23.59
CA THR A 228 -18.48 -1.19 24.00
C THR A 228 -18.55 -2.43 23.09
N ILE A 229 -18.00 -2.34 21.87
CA ILE A 229 -17.98 -3.46 20.92
C ILE A 229 -16.92 -4.46 21.35
N LYS A 230 -17.29 -5.74 21.44
CA LYS A 230 -16.34 -6.85 21.52
C LYS A 230 -15.85 -7.22 20.12
N GLY A 231 -14.55 -7.07 19.87
CA GLY A 231 -13.95 -7.44 18.59
C GLY A 231 -13.49 -8.90 18.57
N THR A 232 -13.77 -9.63 17.49
CA THR A 232 -13.11 -10.89 17.15
C THR A 232 -12.33 -10.73 15.84
N ASN A 233 -11.01 -10.78 15.89
CA ASN A 233 -10.16 -10.80 14.69
C ASN A 233 -9.95 -12.26 14.27
N PHE A 234 -10.37 -12.61 13.06
CA PHE A 234 -10.38 -13.98 12.56
C PHE A 234 -9.52 -14.13 11.31
N ASP A 235 -8.51 -14.99 11.36
CA ASP A 235 -7.61 -15.26 10.25
C ASP A 235 -6.97 -16.67 10.34
N LEU A 236 -6.15 -17.01 9.37
CA LEU A 236 -5.38 -18.25 9.33
C LEU A 236 -4.43 -18.36 10.54
N PRO A 237 -4.14 -19.58 11.03
CA PRO A 237 -3.31 -19.78 12.21
C PRO A 237 -1.97 -19.05 12.20
N HIS A 238 -1.24 -19.11 11.08
CA HIS A 238 0.09 -18.51 10.93
C HIS A 238 0.07 -16.97 10.91
N VAL A 239 -1.06 -16.36 10.54
CA VAL A 239 -1.23 -14.90 10.54
C VAL A 239 -1.48 -14.43 11.97
N ILE A 240 -2.43 -15.07 12.66
CA ILE A 240 -2.79 -14.75 14.05
C ILE A 240 -1.61 -14.97 15.01
N GLU A 241 -0.75 -15.95 14.77
CA GLU A 241 0.46 -16.16 15.59
C GLU A 241 1.43 -14.97 15.59
N ASN A 242 1.38 -14.14 14.56
CA ASN A 242 2.19 -12.92 14.43
C ASN A 242 1.40 -11.66 14.79
N ALA A 243 0.13 -11.77 15.18
CA ALA A 243 -0.70 -10.62 15.52
C ALA A 243 -0.35 -10.10 16.93
N PRO A 244 -0.24 -8.77 17.13
CA PRO A 244 -0.02 -8.19 18.45
C PRO A 244 -1.25 -8.41 19.34
N SER A 245 -1.04 -8.46 20.66
CA SER A 245 -2.15 -8.41 21.61
C SER A 245 -2.79 -7.02 21.58
N LEU A 246 -4.11 -6.95 21.34
CA LEU A 246 -4.86 -5.70 21.17
C LEU A 246 -6.01 -5.66 22.18
N VAL A 247 -6.13 -4.55 22.91
CA VAL A 247 -7.19 -4.37 23.91
C VAL A 247 -8.56 -4.38 23.24
N GLY A 248 -9.50 -5.15 23.81
CA GLY A 248 -10.87 -5.26 23.28
C GLY A 248 -11.03 -6.20 22.08
N ILE A 249 -9.96 -6.91 21.69
CA ILE A 249 -9.97 -7.86 20.57
C ILE A 249 -9.57 -9.25 21.04
N GLU A 250 -10.35 -10.25 20.66
CA GLU A 250 -9.99 -11.66 20.71
C GLU A 250 -9.48 -12.11 19.34
N HIS A 251 -8.30 -12.74 19.30
CA HIS A 251 -7.75 -13.31 18.08
C HIS A 251 -8.14 -14.78 17.96
N VAL A 252 -8.84 -15.14 16.88
CA VAL A 252 -9.34 -16.50 16.63
C VAL A 252 -8.71 -17.04 15.35
N LYS A 253 -8.13 -18.23 15.46
CA LYS A 253 -7.53 -18.96 14.35
C LYS A 253 -8.58 -19.81 13.65
N GLY A 254 -8.59 -19.84 12.33
CA GLY A 254 -9.42 -20.80 11.59
C GLY A 254 -9.34 -20.67 10.08
N ASP A 255 -10.30 -21.30 9.42
CA ASP A 255 -10.50 -21.23 7.97
C ASP A 255 -11.92 -20.75 7.69
N MET A 256 -12.04 -19.59 7.05
CA MET A 256 -13.32 -18.95 6.72
C MET A 256 -14.18 -19.78 5.76
N PHE A 257 -13.60 -20.73 5.03
CA PHE A 257 -14.32 -21.68 4.19
C PHE A 257 -14.82 -22.91 4.93
N VAL A 258 -14.44 -23.09 6.21
CA VAL A 258 -15.00 -24.11 7.11
C VAL A 258 -16.08 -23.49 7.99
N SER A 259 -15.74 -22.43 8.73
CA SER A 259 -16.67 -21.69 9.59
C SER A 259 -16.08 -20.34 9.97
N VAL A 260 -16.92 -19.37 10.30
CA VAL A 260 -16.50 -18.09 10.89
C VAL A 260 -17.06 -17.94 12.31
N PRO A 261 -16.42 -17.19 13.21
CA PRO A 261 -16.96 -16.90 14.54
C PRO A 261 -18.30 -16.17 14.48
N LYS A 262 -19.13 -16.33 15.53
CA LYS A 262 -20.41 -15.63 15.63
C LYS A 262 -20.26 -14.19 16.10
N GLY A 263 -21.05 -13.29 15.53
CA GLY A 263 -21.08 -11.87 15.89
C GLY A 263 -22.37 -11.16 15.46
N ASP A 264 -22.60 -9.95 15.96
CA ASP A 264 -23.76 -9.14 15.52
C ASP A 264 -23.56 -8.63 14.09
N ALA A 265 -22.31 -8.35 13.73
CA ALA A 265 -21.91 -8.03 12.37
C ALA A 265 -20.61 -8.75 11.99
N ILE A 266 -20.50 -9.04 10.70
CA ILE A 266 -19.28 -9.55 10.09
C ILE A 266 -18.74 -8.48 9.16
N PHE A 267 -17.47 -8.14 9.35
CA PHE A 267 -16.71 -7.20 8.55
C PHE A 267 -15.77 -7.96 7.63
N LEU A 268 -15.79 -7.61 6.34
CA LEU A 268 -14.96 -8.19 5.29
C LEU A 268 -14.31 -7.04 4.52
N LYS A 269 -13.02 -6.82 4.73
CA LYS A 269 -12.26 -5.77 4.03
C LYS A 269 -11.15 -6.41 3.20
N TRP A 270 -11.15 -6.18 1.89
CA TRP A 270 -10.16 -6.77 0.98
C TRP A 270 -10.08 -8.30 1.13
N VAL A 271 -11.25 -8.94 1.10
CA VAL A 271 -11.37 -10.41 1.14
C VAL A 271 -12.00 -10.90 -0.16
N CYS A 272 -13.23 -10.49 -0.47
CA CYS A 272 -13.97 -11.02 -1.61
C CYS A 272 -13.27 -10.82 -2.97
N HIS A 273 -12.42 -9.79 -3.12
CA HIS A 273 -11.70 -9.55 -4.38
C HIS A 273 -10.59 -10.58 -4.68
N ASP A 274 -10.20 -11.39 -3.71
CA ASP A 274 -9.14 -12.40 -3.85
C ASP A 274 -9.68 -13.75 -4.33
N TRP A 275 -10.99 -13.91 -4.36
CA TRP A 275 -11.64 -15.22 -4.50
C TRP A 275 -12.61 -15.24 -5.67
N SER A 276 -12.79 -16.42 -6.27
CA SER A 276 -13.83 -16.63 -7.28
C SER A 276 -15.23 -16.46 -6.68
N ASP A 277 -16.23 -16.29 -7.54
CA ASP A 277 -17.62 -16.14 -7.12
C ASP A 277 -18.10 -17.33 -6.27
N GLU A 278 -17.70 -18.56 -6.61
CA GLU A 278 -18.07 -19.76 -5.85
C GLU A 278 -17.48 -19.75 -4.44
N HIS A 279 -16.22 -19.32 -4.31
CA HIS A 279 -15.56 -19.18 -3.01
C HIS A 279 -16.19 -18.04 -2.21
N CYS A 280 -16.48 -16.90 -2.84
CA CYS A 280 -17.20 -15.79 -2.21
C CYS A 280 -18.58 -16.23 -1.71
N LEU A 281 -19.36 -16.96 -2.50
CA LEU A 281 -20.67 -17.48 -2.10
C LEU A 281 -20.56 -18.43 -0.90
N LYS A 282 -19.55 -19.32 -0.90
CA LYS A 282 -19.28 -20.22 0.23
C LYS A 282 -18.95 -19.45 1.50
N LEU A 283 -18.05 -18.47 1.40
CA LEU A 283 -17.69 -17.58 2.50
C LEU A 283 -18.92 -16.82 3.03
N LEU A 284 -19.66 -16.15 2.15
CA LEU A 284 -20.83 -15.35 2.51
C LEU A 284 -21.93 -16.20 3.16
N LYS A 285 -22.07 -17.47 2.75
CA LYS A 285 -22.98 -18.41 3.41
C LYS A 285 -22.54 -18.74 4.83
N ASN A 286 -21.25 -19.02 5.03
CA ASN A 286 -20.69 -19.21 6.38
C ASN A 286 -20.89 -17.95 7.25
N CYS A 287 -20.73 -16.76 6.67
CA CYS A 287 -21.01 -15.51 7.36
C CYS A 287 -22.49 -15.41 7.76
N TYR A 288 -23.40 -15.67 6.82
CA TYR A 288 -24.84 -15.64 7.06
C TYR A 288 -25.27 -16.56 8.21
N ASP A 289 -24.79 -17.80 8.21
CA ASP A 289 -25.12 -18.81 9.22
C ASP A 289 -24.58 -18.47 10.64
N ASN A 290 -23.66 -17.49 10.74
CA ASN A 290 -22.99 -17.10 11.98
C ASN A 290 -23.29 -15.67 12.45
N MET A 291 -24.21 -14.94 11.80
CA MET A 291 -24.71 -13.68 12.36
C MET A 291 -25.78 -13.93 13.44
N TYR A 292 -25.72 -13.19 14.56
CA TYR A 292 -26.78 -13.26 15.57
C TYR A 292 -28.12 -12.77 14.98
N GLY A 293 -29.22 -13.48 15.27
CA GLY A 293 -30.56 -13.13 14.77
C GLY A 293 -31.08 -14.01 13.63
N HIS A 294 -30.24 -14.87 13.04
CA HIS A 294 -30.71 -16.01 12.25
C HIS A 294 -30.84 -17.25 13.15
N LEU A 295 -32.06 -17.47 13.65
CA LEU A 295 -32.49 -18.82 14.02
C LEU A 295 -32.88 -19.55 12.73
N PRO A 296 -32.51 -20.84 12.58
CA PRO A 296 -32.97 -21.66 11.45
C PRO A 296 -34.50 -21.77 11.41
#